data_AF-A0A5N5WGT6-F1
#
_entry.id   AF-A0A5N5WGT6-F1
#
_cell.length_a   1.000
_cell.length_b   1.000
_cell.length_c   1.000
_cell.angle_alpha   90.00
_cell.angle_beta   90.00
_cell.angle_gamma   90.00
#
_symmetry.space_group_name_H-M   'P 1'
#
loop_
_entity.id
_entity.type
_entity.pdbx_description
1 polymer ?
#
loop_
_entity_poly.entity_id
_entity_poly.type
_entity_poly.pdbx_seq_one_letter_code
_entity_poly.pdbx_strand_id
1 'polypeptide(L)'
;MEFGEQLPQPSQAPYAVEAAAAARPALDPMLTGDIEPIDLVSVRATVRRALQVRARPPRVAEVRESTGALRGHLRRMPRVARSRVEEVERGTTAWIQWTALIHRAQDDLDRVAGSGSFAAAVYMDDLGRTCRRLADCLDE
;
A
#
# COMPACT_ATOMS: atom_id res chain seq x y z
N MET A 1 58.78 21.54 -27.49
CA MET A 1 59.37 21.08 -28.76
C MET A 1 59.60 19.58 -28.61
N GLU A 2 59.13 18.66 -29.43
CA GLU A 2 58.19 18.57 -30.55
C GLU A 2 57.93 17.05 -30.71
N PHE A 3 56.73 16.71 -31.23
CA PHE A 3 56.38 15.61 -32.15
C PHE A 3 57.46 14.54 -32.46
N GLY A 4 57.18 13.23 -32.56
CA GLY A 4 56.00 12.54 -33.07
C GLY A 4 56.46 11.22 -33.73
N GLU A 5 55.49 10.32 -33.98
CA GLU A 5 55.55 9.12 -34.85
C GLU A 5 56.30 7.89 -34.28
N GLN A 6 55.73 6.67 -34.26
CA GLN A 6 55.15 5.96 -35.39
C GLN A 6 54.12 4.90 -34.93
N LEU A 7 53.00 4.79 -35.67
CA LEU A 7 52.03 3.68 -35.64
C LEU A 7 52.62 2.39 -36.24
N PRO A 8 52.00 1.23 -35.94
CA PRO A 8 51.30 0.56 -37.05
C PRO A 8 49.84 0.16 -36.72
N GLN A 9 48.94 0.50 -37.63
CA GLN A 9 47.62 -0.11 -37.86
C GLN A 9 47.76 -1.27 -38.87
N PRO A 10 46.72 -2.02 -39.27
CA PRO A 10 45.60 -2.62 -38.55
C PRO A 10 45.49 -4.14 -38.85
N SER A 11 44.79 -4.93 -38.01
CA SER A 11 44.33 -6.26 -38.43
C SER A 11 42.88 -6.51 -38.04
N GLN A 12 42.00 -6.18 -38.99
CA GLN A 12 40.77 -6.87 -39.37
C GLN A 12 39.80 -7.31 -38.26
N ALA A 13 38.69 -6.57 -38.13
CA ALA A 13 37.39 -7.12 -37.73
C ALA A 13 36.92 -8.12 -38.79
N PRO A 14 36.02 -9.10 -38.49
CA PRO A 14 34.59 -8.73 -38.49
C PRO A 14 33.61 -9.62 -37.65
N TYR A 15 32.38 -9.11 -37.51
CA TYR A 15 31.11 -9.78 -37.09
C TYR A 15 30.94 -10.15 -35.60
N ALA A 16 30.09 -9.39 -34.89
CA ALA A 16 28.71 -9.74 -34.50
C ALA A 16 28.68 -10.82 -33.39
N VAL A 17 28.07 -10.62 -32.22
CA VAL A 17 26.63 -10.38 -32.03
C VAL A 17 26.39 -9.66 -30.71
N GLU A 18 25.70 -8.53 -30.79
CA GLU A 18 24.54 -8.16 -29.98
C GLU A 18 24.28 -8.99 -28.71
N ALA A 19 24.66 -8.45 -27.56
CA ALA A 19 23.94 -8.69 -26.32
C ALA A 19 23.84 -7.35 -25.61
N ALA A 20 22.75 -6.65 -25.91
CA ALA A 20 22.26 -5.52 -25.13
C ALA A 20 22.10 -5.97 -23.67
N ALA A 21 23.16 -5.78 -22.88
CA ALA A 21 23.03 -5.66 -21.44
C ALA A 21 22.29 -4.34 -21.22
N ALA A 22 20.96 -4.44 -21.24
CA ALA A 22 20.05 -3.34 -20.96
C ALA A 22 20.57 -2.65 -19.70
N ALA A 23 21.07 -1.43 -19.90
CA ALA A 23 21.33 -0.50 -18.84
C ALA A 23 20.02 -0.38 -18.07
N ARG A 24 19.96 -1.04 -16.93
CA ARG A 24 18.90 -0.81 -15.94
C ARG A 24 18.97 0.68 -15.65
N PRO A 25 17.93 1.48 -15.92
CA PRO A 25 17.92 2.83 -15.40
C PRO A 25 17.98 2.68 -13.88
N ALA A 26 19.09 3.11 -13.29
CA ALA A 26 19.16 3.35 -11.86
C ALA A 26 18.09 4.39 -11.56
N LEU A 27 16.98 3.95 -10.98
CA LEU A 27 15.91 4.82 -10.53
C LEU A 27 16.52 5.70 -9.44
N ASP A 28 16.50 7.02 -9.67
CA ASP A 28 16.94 8.04 -8.74
C ASP A 28 16.24 7.86 -7.38
N PRO A 29 16.96 7.59 -6.27
CA PRO A 29 16.39 7.48 -4.94
C PRO A 29 16.25 8.86 -4.29
N MET A 30 15.66 9.83 -5.00
CA MET A 30 15.40 11.17 -4.48
C MET A 30 14.07 11.70 -4.98
N LEU A 31 13.01 11.57 -4.17
CA LEU A 31 11.92 12.56 -3.94
C LEU A 31 10.55 11.99 -3.47
N THR A 32 10.48 10.80 -2.89
CA THR A 32 9.26 10.41 -2.14
C THR A 32 9.69 9.54 -0.98
N GLY A 33 9.46 9.99 0.25
CA GLY A 33 9.79 9.22 1.45
C GLY A 33 9.24 7.80 1.34
N ASP A 34 10.00 6.82 1.81
CA ASP A 34 9.75 5.38 1.70
C ASP A 34 8.39 4.96 2.27
N ILE A 35 7.31 5.17 1.52
CA ILE A 35 6.01 4.61 1.84
C ILE A 35 5.92 3.30 1.09
N GLU A 36 6.20 2.21 1.81
CA GLU A 36 6.04 0.85 1.31
C GLU A 36 4.65 0.71 0.65
N PRO A 37 4.58 0.22 -0.61
CA PRO A 37 3.32 0.11 -1.32
C PRO A 37 2.36 -0.79 -0.54
N ILE A 38 1.11 -0.33 -0.40
CA ILE A 38 0.08 -1.12 0.29
C ILE A 38 -0.35 -2.27 -0.62
N ASP A 39 -0.27 -3.49 -0.10
CA ASP A 39 -0.86 -4.67 -0.74
C ASP A 39 -2.40 -4.64 -0.62
N LEU A 40 -3.05 -3.90 -1.54
CA LEU A 40 -4.50 -3.80 -1.61
C LEU A 40 -5.18 -5.15 -1.89
N VAL A 41 -4.47 -6.12 -2.49
CA VAL A 41 -5.00 -7.47 -2.74
C VAL A 41 -5.19 -8.20 -1.42
N SER A 42 -4.18 -8.20 -0.55
CA SER A 42 -4.28 -8.78 0.80
C SER A 42 -5.30 -8.07 1.68
N VAL A 43 -5.40 -6.73 1.60
CA VAL A 43 -6.44 -5.97 2.30
C VAL A 43 -7.83 -6.44 1.86
N ARG A 44 -8.09 -6.50 0.54
CA ARG A 44 -9.37 -6.93 -0.01
C ARG A 44 -9.71 -8.38 0.36
N ALA A 45 -8.73 -9.29 0.35
CA ALA A 45 -8.93 -10.67 0.78
C ALA A 45 -9.33 -10.75 2.27
N THR A 46 -8.64 -9.98 3.12
CA THR A 46 -8.92 -9.91 4.56
C THR A 46 -10.33 -9.34 4.83
N VAL A 47 -10.69 -8.25 4.14
CA VAL A 47 -12.02 -7.63 4.21
C VAL A 47 -13.11 -8.60 3.78
N ARG A 48 -12.92 -9.33 2.67
CA ARG A 48 -13.88 -10.34 2.19
C ARG A 48 -14.10 -11.44 3.22
N ARG A 49 -13.05 -11.93 3.86
CA ARG A 49 -13.13 -12.96 4.91
C ARG A 49 -13.89 -12.47 6.15
N ALA A 50 -13.62 -11.22 6.56
CA ALA A 50 -14.25 -10.61 7.73
C ALA A 50 -15.74 -10.32 7.50
N LEU A 51 -16.09 -9.73 6.36
CA LEU A 51 -17.47 -9.33 6.03
C LEU A 51 -18.29 -10.42 5.35
N GLN A 52 -17.79 -11.65 5.32
CA GLN A 52 -18.49 -12.76 4.70
C GLN A 52 -19.83 -13.02 5.41
N VAL A 53 -20.93 -13.00 4.67
CA VAL A 53 -22.25 -13.38 5.20
C VAL A 53 -22.23 -14.88 5.53
N ARG A 54 -22.52 -15.23 6.78
CA ARG A 54 -22.48 -16.61 7.28
C ARG A 54 -23.77 -16.99 7.97
N ALA A 55 -24.19 -18.25 7.81
CA ALA A 55 -25.34 -18.82 8.50
C ALA A 55 -25.10 -19.05 10.01
N ARG A 56 -23.83 -19.10 10.43
CA ARG A 56 -23.42 -19.23 11.83
C ARG A 56 -22.39 -18.15 12.17
N PRO A 57 -22.41 -17.61 13.40
CA PRO A 57 -21.42 -16.62 13.81
C PRO A 57 -19.99 -17.20 13.74
N PRO A 58 -18.99 -16.38 13.38
CA PRO A 58 -17.60 -16.81 13.33
C PRO A 58 -17.10 -17.22 14.71
N ARG A 59 -16.13 -18.15 14.74
CA ARG A 59 -15.50 -18.59 15.99
C ARG A 59 -14.68 -17.45 16.59
N VAL A 60 -14.54 -17.42 17.91
CA VAL A 60 -13.76 -16.38 18.61
C VAL A 60 -12.32 -16.29 18.08
N ALA A 61 -11.70 -17.42 17.75
CA ALA A 61 -10.36 -17.45 17.17
C ALA A 61 -10.30 -16.75 15.80
N GLU A 62 -11.28 -17.01 14.92
CA GLU A 62 -11.38 -16.38 13.59
C GLU A 62 -11.63 -14.87 13.70
N VAL A 63 -12.48 -14.45 14.65
CA VAL A 63 -12.74 -13.04 14.93
C VAL A 63 -11.46 -12.35 15.38
N ARG A 64 -10.70 -12.95 16.29
CA ARG A 64 -9.42 -12.40 16.77
C ARG A 64 -8.39 -12.30 15.65
N GLU A 65 -8.23 -13.36 14.86
CA GLU A 65 -7.32 -13.40 13.71
C GLU A 65 -7.65 -12.29 12.71
N SER A 66 -8.93 -12.23 12.28
CA SER A 66 -9.40 -11.26 11.29
C SER A 66 -9.30 -9.82 11.82
N THR A 67 -9.65 -9.60 13.09
CA THR A 67 -9.50 -8.30 13.76
C THR A 67 -8.03 -7.86 13.79
N GLY A 68 -7.12 -8.77 14.14
CA GLY A 68 -5.68 -8.49 14.17
C GLY A 68 -5.15 -8.11 12.79
N ALA A 69 -5.51 -8.86 11.76
CA ALA A 69 -5.12 -8.59 10.38
C ALA A 69 -5.67 -7.24 9.89
N LEU A 70 -6.97 -6.96 10.11
CA LEU A 70 -7.59 -5.69 9.75
C LEU A 70 -6.93 -4.50 10.44
N ARG A 71 -6.65 -4.59 11.75
CA ARG A 71 -5.90 -3.54 12.47
C ARG A 71 -4.48 -3.36 11.91
N GLY A 72 -3.83 -4.44 11.50
CA GLY A 72 -2.52 -4.40 10.85
C GLY A 72 -2.55 -3.59 9.55
N HIS A 73 -3.53 -3.87 8.69
CA HIS A 73 -3.76 -3.12 7.45
C HIS A 73 -4.12 -1.66 7.73
N LEU A 74 -5.07 -1.42 8.64
CA LEU A 74 -5.57 -0.10 8.98
C LEU A 74 -4.52 0.81 9.62
N ARG A 75 -3.43 0.27 10.20
CA ARG A 75 -2.29 1.07 10.67
C ARG A 75 -1.40 1.59 9.55
N ARG A 76 -1.40 0.92 8.39
CA ARG A 76 -0.57 1.27 7.22
C ARG A 76 -1.29 2.22 6.28
N MET A 77 -2.58 1.95 6.01
CA MET A 77 -3.38 2.70 5.04
C MET A 77 -3.46 4.21 5.26
N PRO A 78 -3.63 4.73 6.49
CA PRO A 78 -3.65 6.17 6.74
C PRO A 78 -2.37 6.89 6.37
N ARG A 79 -1.20 6.22 6.35
CA ARG A 79 0.07 6.84 5.97
C ARG A 79 0.07 7.19 4.48
N VAL A 80 -0.33 6.24 3.63
CA VAL A 80 -0.49 6.48 2.19
C VAL A 80 -1.63 7.48 1.92
N ALA A 81 -2.75 7.34 2.63
CA ALA A 81 -3.89 8.25 2.46
C ALA A 81 -3.52 9.71 2.80
N ARG A 82 -2.65 9.95 3.79
CA ARG A 82 -2.17 11.31 4.12
C ARG A 82 -1.37 11.94 2.97
N SER A 83 -0.50 11.19 2.31
CA SER A 83 0.21 11.69 1.13
C SER A 83 -0.75 12.08 0.01
N ARG A 84 -1.81 11.30 -0.22
CA ARG A 84 -2.87 11.67 -1.17
C ARG A 84 -3.62 12.94 -0.76
N VAL A 85 -3.91 13.11 0.53
CA VAL A 85 -4.56 14.34 1.05
C VAL A 85 -3.73 15.59 0.83
N GLU A 86 -2.40 15.47 0.91
CA GLU A 86 -1.49 16.61 0.68
C GLU A 86 -1.53 17.09 -0.79
N GLU A 87 -1.86 16.21 -1.72
CA GLU A 87 -2.03 16.51 -3.15
C GLU A 87 -3.42 17.13 -3.47
N VAL A 88 -4.40 17.01 -2.57
CA VAL A 88 -5.76 17.52 -2.77
C VAL A 88 -5.90 18.93 -2.21
N GLU A 89 -6.51 19.82 -3.01
CA GLU A 89 -6.78 21.20 -2.58
C GLU A 89 -7.62 21.24 -1.29
N ARG A 90 -7.10 21.95 -0.28
CA ARG A 90 -7.75 22.08 1.03
C ARG A 90 -9.10 22.79 0.92
N GLY A 91 -10.07 22.34 1.72
CA GLY A 91 -11.42 22.91 1.75
C GLY A 91 -12.35 22.37 0.66
N THR A 92 -11.86 21.56 -0.27
CA THR A 92 -12.70 20.82 -1.21
C THR A 92 -13.42 19.66 -0.55
N THR A 93 -14.51 19.18 -1.17
CA THR A 93 -15.24 17.99 -0.70
C THR A 93 -14.33 16.76 -0.64
N ALA A 94 -13.44 16.58 -1.63
CA ALA A 94 -12.49 15.47 -1.65
C ALA A 94 -11.53 15.53 -0.45
N TRP A 95 -11.00 16.71 -0.13
CA TRP A 95 -10.12 16.89 1.03
C TRP A 95 -10.84 16.56 2.35
N ILE A 96 -12.09 17.02 2.51
CA ILE A 96 -12.91 16.73 3.69
C ILE A 96 -13.19 15.22 3.81
N GLN A 97 -13.55 14.57 2.71
CA GLN A 97 -13.85 13.13 2.69
C GLN A 97 -12.64 12.30 3.09
N TRP A 98 -11.47 12.57 2.53
CA TRP A 98 -10.25 11.87 2.89
C TRP A 98 -9.84 12.10 4.35
N THR A 99 -9.91 13.36 4.82
CA THR A 99 -9.61 13.70 6.22
C THR A 99 -10.54 12.97 7.19
N ALA A 100 -11.85 12.96 6.89
CA ALA A 100 -12.83 12.24 7.69
C ALA A 100 -12.58 10.71 7.69
N LEU A 101 -12.17 10.15 6.56
CA LEU A 101 -11.85 8.73 6.44
C LEU A 101 -10.60 8.35 7.24
N ILE A 102 -9.57 9.20 7.23
CA ILE A 102 -8.35 9.04 8.05
C ILE A 102 -8.70 9.11 9.54
N HIS A 103 -9.47 10.12 9.97
CA HIS A 103 -9.89 10.23 11.37
C HIS A 103 -10.70 9.02 11.82
N ARG A 104 -11.65 8.57 11.00
CA ARG A 104 -12.42 7.36 11.31
C ARG A 104 -11.53 6.13 11.49
N ALA A 105 -10.52 5.97 10.64
CA ALA A 105 -9.58 4.87 10.76
C ALA A 105 -8.78 4.92 12.06
N GLN A 106 -8.44 6.13 12.54
CA GLN A 106 -7.79 6.32 13.84
C GLN A 106 -8.74 6.00 14.99
N ASP A 107 -9.97 6.51 14.95
CA ASP A 107 -11.00 6.22 15.96
C ASP A 107 -11.27 4.71 16.10
N ASP A 108 -11.35 4.00 14.96
CA ASP A 108 -11.53 2.55 14.94
C ASP A 108 -10.32 1.79 15.51
N LEU A 109 -9.10 2.32 15.37
CA LEU A 109 -7.87 1.76 15.94
C LEU A 109 -7.77 2.00 17.45
N ASP A 110 -8.22 3.16 17.92
CA ASP A 110 -8.18 3.54 19.34
C ASP A 110 -9.31 2.89 20.13
N ARG A 111 -10.42 2.53 19.47
CA ARG A 111 -11.51 1.77 20.08
C ARG A 111 -11.03 0.40 20.58
N VAL A 112 -11.35 0.10 21.84
CA VAL A 112 -11.19 -1.23 22.43
C VAL A 112 -12.40 -2.09 22.09
N ALA A 113 -12.17 -3.31 21.62
CA ALA A 113 -13.25 -4.27 21.38
C ALA A 113 -14.04 -4.51 22.67
N GLY A 114 -15.37 -4.38 22.60
CA GLY A 114 -16.23 -4.63 23.76
C GLY A 114 -16.10 -6.07 24.28
N SER A 115 -16.38 -6.28 25.57
CA SER A 115 -16.32 -7.60 26.19
C SER A 115 -17.50 -8.47 25.73
N GLY A 116 -17.24 -9.42 24.84
CA GLY A 116 -18.24 -10.39 24.38
C GLY A 116 -17.99 -10.84 22.93
N SER A 117 -18.38 -12.07 22.59
CA SER A 117 -18.19 -12.62 21.25
C SER A 117 -18.93 -11.82 20.18
N PHE A 118 -20.15 -11.36 20.48
CA PHE A 118 -20.93 -10.50 19.60
C PHE A 118 -20.30 -9.12 19.41
N ALA A 119 -19.90 -8.47 20.51
CA ALA A 119 -19.24 -7.16 20.45
C ALA A 119 -17.92 -7.21 19.66
N ALA A 120 -17.14 -8.29 19.82
CA ALA A 120 -15.93 -8.53 19.05
C ALA A 120 -16.22 -8.74 17.55
N ALA A 121 -17.29 -9.43 17.20
CA ALA A 121 -17.69 -9.63 15.81
C ALA A 121 -18.17 -8.32 15.17
N VAL A 122 -18.96 -7.50 15.87
CA VAL A 122 -19.36 -6.17 15.39
C VAL A 122 -18.14 -5.26 15.20
N TYR A 123 -17.20 -5.31 16.14
CA TYR A 123 -15.95 -4.55 16.02
C TYR A 123 -15.13 -4.97 14.79
N MET A 124 -15.04 -6.27 14.52
CA MET A 124 -14.41 -6.81 13.31
C MET A 124 -15.11 -6.32 12.04
N ASP A 125 -16.44 -6.31 12.01
CA ASP A 125 -17.23 -5.83 10.86
C ASP A 125 -17.01 -4.33 10.60
N ASP A 126 -16.99 -3.51 11.65
CA ASP A 126 -16.71 -2.08 11.53
C ASP A 126 -15.32 -1.83 10.94
N LEU A 127 -14.29 -2.50 11.49
CA LEU A 127 -12.93 -2.46 10.95
C LEU A 127 -12.89 -2.89 9.48
N GLY A 128 -13.61 -3.96 9.13
CA GLY A 128 -13.71 -4.46 7.77
C GLY A 128 -14.31 -3.43 6.81
N ARG A 129 -15.36 -2.72 7.24
CA ARG A 129 -16.00 -1.65 6.45
C ARG A 129 -15.09 -0.45 6.27
N THR A 130 -14.36 -0.05 7.31
CA THR A 130 -13.40 1.07 7.24
C THR A 130 -12.22 0.71 6.33
N CYS A 131 -11.66 -0.49 6.45
CA CYS A 131 -10.62 -0.98 5.54
C CYS A 131 -11.10 -1.04 4.08
N ARG A 132 -12.34 -1.50 3.84
CA ARG A 132 -12.93 -1.54 2.49
C ARG A 132 -12.97 -0.15 1.87
N ARG A 133 -13.55 0.82 2.58
CA ARG A 133 -13.67 2.21 2.08
C ARG A 133 -12.31 2.81 1.76
N LEU A 134 -11.32 2.64 2.65
CA LEU A 134 -9.97 3.12 2.39
C LEU A 134 -9.34 2.42 1.18
N ALA A 135 -9.55 1.12 1.01
CA ALA A 135 -8.97 0.37 -0.09
C ALA A 135 -9.59 0.77 -1.43
N ASP A 136 -10.89 1.06 -1.45
CA ASP A 136 -11.59 1.53 -2.64
C ASP A 136 -11.08 2.93 -3.03
N CYS A 137 -10.97 3.86 -2.09
CA CYS A 137 -10.44 5.20 -2.37
C CYS A 137 -8.94 5.22 -2.77
N LEU A 138 -8.15 4.23 -2.34
CA LEU A 138 -6.73 4.14 -2.69
C LEU A 138 -6.48 3.49 -4.06
N ASP A 139 -7.49 2.83 -4.64
CA ASP A 139 -7.42 2.18 -5.96
C ASP A 139 -7.89 3.11 -7.09
N GLU A 140 -8.59 4.20 -6.74
CA GLU A 140 -9.02 5.30 -7.64
C GLU A 140 -7.88 6.27 -7.96
#